data_AF-A0A5N4CFW7-F1
#
_entry.id   AF-A0A5N4CFW7-F1
#
_cell.length_a   1.000
_cell.length_b   1.000
_cell.length_c   1.000
_cell.angle_alpha   90.00
_cell.angle_beta   90.00
_cell.angle_gamma   90.00
#
_symmetry.space_group_name_H-M   'P 1'
#
loop_
_entity.id
_entity.type
_entity.pdbx_description
1 polymer ?
#
loop_
_entity_poly.entity_id
_entity_poly.type
_entity_poly.pdbx_seq_one_letter_code
_entity_poly.pdbx_strand_id
1 'polypeptide(L)'
;MQAEGRVKRAVVQVISAMAHHGYLEQPGGEAMIEYIVQQCALPPEVEPQKPGPDGEDLLADSVRTISISTLYLVSTTVDRMSHVLWPYLLEFLVPVRFTEALTPLCRSLVHLAQKRQEAGTDTFLIQHSDNVTLPSPYALTTRLLAVSSNPYLGDGRGAASLRLLSVLHRNIHPLLGPRWATTIPLLLAHLDGEAQEEKARTVGLEGYWLLGVTWEHIGCGHSPVLPCVLVDGAMPRPGGGAGRGLVGGHTEKTLSQKEWEEKLLMFLQDTLAIVSDNTWICQLSLEMCKQLPSYNGMPQEKNFLYKCIGATLGAASSKEVVRKRLQELLETARYQEEGEREVAVIVPTGAPMPAGWQTVATLCPLSGF
;
A
#
# COMPACT_ATOMS: atom_id res chain seq x y z
N MET A 1 -29.75 10.61 -5.17
CA MET A 1 -28.60 10.09 -4.39
C MET A 1 -29.00 8.95 -3.45
N GLN A 2 -29.94 9.13 -2.51
CA GLN A 2 -30.34 8.06 -1.57
C GLN A 2 -30.97 6.81 -2.21
N ALA A 3 -31.75 6.95 -3.29
CA ALA A 3 -32.33 5.80 -4.01
C ALA A 3 -31.25 4.95 -4.71
N GLU A 4 -30.23 5.59 -5.29
CA GLU A 4 -29.12 4.93 -5.96
C GLU A 4 -28.25 4.13 -4.97
N GLY A 5 -27.96 4.70 -3.79
CA GLY A 5 -27.22 3.99 -2.74
C GLY A 5 -27.95 2.75 -2.23
N ARG A 6 -29.28 2.80 -2.11
CA ARG A 6 -30.10 1.62 -1.77
C ARG A 6 -30.02 0.53 -2.83
N VAL A 7 -30.09 0.89 -4.12
CA VAL A 7 -29.93 -0.07 -5.23
C VAL A 7 -28.55 -0.71 -5.20
N LYS A 8 -27.48 0.08 -5.07
CA LYS A 8 -26.11 -0.46 -5.01
C LYS A 8 -25.92 -1.44 -3.86
N ARG A 9 -26.44 -1.13 -2.66
CA ARG A 9 -26.40 -2.05 -1.51
C ARG A 9 -27.13 -3.37 -1.79
N ALA A 10 -28.34 -3.29 -2.35
CA ALA A 10 -29.10 -4.50 -2.71
C ALA A 10 -28.34 -5.37 -3.72
N VAL A 11 -27.67 -4.76 -4.70
CA VAL A 11 -26.82 -5.49 -5.67
C VAL A 11 -25.66 -6.20 -4.96
N VAL A 12 -24.93 -5.51 -4.08
CA VAL A 12 -23.82 -6.14 -3.32
C VAL A 12 -24.30 -7.31 -2.47
N GLN A 13 -25.47 -7.19 -1.83
CA GLN A 13 -26.07 -8.27 -1.04
C GLN A 13 -26.44 -9.48 -1.91
N VAL A 14 -27.00 -9.24 -3.10
CA VAL A 14 -27.29 -10.30 -4.06
C VAL A 14 -26.00 -10.99 -4.52
N ILE A 15 -24.95 -10.24 -4.85
CA ILE A 15 -23.66 -10.81 -5.26
C ILE A 15 -23.07 -11.66 -4.12
N SER A 16 -23.14 -11.20 -2.87
CA SER A 16 -22.71 -11.97 -1.70
C SER A 16 -23.46 -13.30 -1.59
N ALA A 17 -24.79 -13.30 -1.73
CA ALA A 17 -25.59 -14.52 -1.72
C ALA A 17 -25.24 -15.46 -2.90
N MET A 18 -24.99 -14.90 -4.07
CA MET A 18 -24.59 -15.65 -5.28
C MET A 18 -23.22 -16.33 -5.12
N ALA A 19 -22.28 -15.69 -4.41
CA ALA A 19 -20.96 -16.24 -4.15
C ALA A 19 -21.01 -17.60 -3.44
N HIS A 20 -21.86 -17.74 -2.42
CA HIS A 20 -22.00 -18.99 -1.67
C HIS A 20 -22.55 -20.15 -2.50
N HIS A 21 -23.25 -19.86 -3.61
CA HIS A 21 -23.84 -20.86 -4.49
C HIS A 21 -22.97 -21.14 -5.74
N GLY A 22 -21.77 -20.57 -5.83
CA GLY A 22 -20.83 -20.82 -6.94
C GLY A 22 -21.16 -20.08 -8.24
N TYR A 23 -22.11 -19.13 -8.23
CA TYR A 23 -22.47 -18.39 -9.45
C TYR A 23 -21.36 -17.45 -9.93
N LEU A 24 -20.44 -17.04 -9.05
CA LEU A 24 -19.32 -16.19 -9.44
C LEU A 24 -18.25 -16.92 -10.25
N GLU A 25 -18.30 -18.24 -10.34
CA GLU A 25 -17.44 -19.05 -11.23
C GLU A 25 -17.98 -19.11 -12.67
N GLN A 26 -19.24 -18.72 -12.88
CA GLN A 26 -19.91 -18.80 -14.17
C GLN A 26 -19.62 -17.56 -15.04
N PRO A 27 -19.85 -17.63 -16.36
CA PRO A 27 -19.76 -16.46 -17.23
C PRO A 27 -20.58 -15.27 -16.67
N GLY A 28 -19.92 -14.13 -16.49
CA GLY A 28 -20.51 -12.94 -15.86
C GLY A 28 -20.16 -12.75 -14.37
N GLY A 29 -19.59 -13.76 -13.70
CA GLY A 29 -19.08 -13.63 -12.33
C GLY A 29 -17.97 -12.60 -12.20
N GLU A 30 -17.11 -12.50 -13.22
CA GLU A 30 -16.08 -11.46 -13.37
C GLU A 30 -16.67 -10.05 -13.25
N ALA A 31 -17.75 -9.75 -13.98
CA ALA A 31 -18.43 -8.45 -13.93
C ALA A 31 -19.01 -8.15 -12.54
N MET A 32 -19.47 -9.17 -11.81
CA MET A 32 -19.96 -9.00 -10.44
C MET A 32 -18.81 -8.69 -9.46
N ILE A 33 -17.66 -9.35 -9.62
CA ILE A 33 -16.46 -9.08 -8.82
C ILE A 33 -15.91 -7.69 -9.15
N GLU A 34 -15.83 -7.31 -10.43
CA GLU A 34 -15.44 -5.96 -10.85
C GLU A 34 -16.38 -4.91 -10.23
N TYR A 35 -17.69 -5.16 -10.23
CA TYR A 35 -18.65 -4.27 -9.60
C TYR A 35 -18.36 -4.06 -8.11
N ILE A 36 -18.06 -5.13 -7.36
CA ILE A 36 -17.64 -5.04 -5.95
C ILE A 36 -16.37 -4.19 -5.82
N VAL A 37 -15.35 -4.44 -6.65
CA VAL A 37 -14.08 -3.69 -6.59
C VAL A 37 -14.29 -2.21 -6.91
N GLN A 38 -15.14 -1.88 -7.88
CA GLN A 38 -15.53 -0.50 -8.18
C GLN A 38 -16.22 0.16 -6.99
N GLN A 39 -17.08 -0.56 -6.26
CA GLN A 39 -17.72 -0.03 -5.06
C GLN A 39 -16.72 0.17 -3.91
N CYS A 40 -15.70 -0.69 -3.77
CA CYS A 40 -14.60 -0.51 -2.83
C CYS A 40 -13.77 0.75 -3.11
N ALA A 41 -13.67 1.14 -4.39
CA ALA A 41 -12.92 2.31 -4.86
C ALA A 41 -13.68 3.63 -4.73
N LEU A 42 -14.94 3.61 -4.25
CA LEU A 42 -15.66 4.85 -3.94
C LEU A 42 -14.90 5.65 -2.87
N PRO A 43 -14.91 6.99 -2.95
CA PRO A 43 -14.33 7.81 -1.90
C PRO A 43 -15.04 7.54 -0.56
N PRO A 44 -14.32 7.64 0.58
CA PRO A 44 -14.98 7.58 1.88
C PRO A 44 -16.03 8.70 1.95
N GLU A 45 -17.26 8.36 2.35
CA GLU A 45 -18.28 9.38 2.62
C GLU A 45 -17.76 10.26 3.77
N VAL A 46 -17.45 11.52 3.47
CA VAL A 46 -17.23 12.54 4.49
C VAL A 46 -18.60 12.82 5.08
N GLU A 47 -18.79 12.59 6.38
CA GLU A 47 -20.04 12.97 7.03
C GLU A 47 -20.14 14.51 7.11
N PRO A 48 -21.21 15.09 6.56
CA PRO A 48 -21.85 16.19 7.26
C PRO A 48 -23.32 15.84 7.51
N GLN A 49 -23.68 15.57 8.76
CA GLN A 49 -24.76 16.28 9.46
C GLN A 49 -25.00 15.70 10.87
N LYS A 50 -25.15 16.60 11.84
CA LYS A 50 -25.70 16.32 13.18
C LYS A 50 -26.94 15.41 13.08
N PRO A 51 -27.12 14.43 13.99
CA PRO A 51 -28.35 13.65 14.04
C PRO A 51 -29.55 14.59 14.24
N GLY A 52 -30.50 14.55 13.30
CA GLY A 52 -31.83 15.09 13.52
C GLY A 52 -32.59 14.24 14.55
N PRO A 53 -33.63 14.79 15.21
CA PRO A 53 -34.29 14.14 16.35
C PRO A 53 -35.06 12.85 16.03
N ASP A 54 -35.34 12.58 14.76
CA ASP A 54 -36.12 11.43 14.32
C ASP A 54 -35.18 10.31 13.82
N GLY A 55 -34.56 9.63 14.79
CA GLY A 55 -33.58 8.57 14.55
C GLY A 55 -34.21 7.23 14.20
N GLU A 56 -34.45 6.97 12.91
CA GLU A 56 -34.68 5.62 12.39
C GLU A 56 -34.00 5.32 11.03
N ASP A 57 -33.18 6.23 10.49
CA ASP A 57 -32.21 5.95 9.42
C ASP A 57 -30.79 5.75 9.99
N LEU A 58 -30.72 5.00 11.09
CA LEU A 58 -29.47 4.71 11.80
C LEU A 58 -28.57 3.78 10.96
N LEU A 59 -27.39 4.29 10.58
CA LEU A 59 -26.19 3.51 10.30
C LEU A 59 -26.35 2.38 9.26
N ALA A 60 -26.99 2.66 8.12
CA ALA A 60 -26.78 1.79 6.97
C ALA A 60 -25.31 1.89 6.55
N ASP A 61 -24.53 0.81 6.75
CA ASP A 61 -23.16 0.72 6.26
C ASP A 61 -23.07 1.27 4.84
N SER A 62 -22.10 2.16 4.60
CA SER A 62 -21.90 2.76 3.28
C SER A 62 -21.76 1.66 2.23
N VAL A 63 -22.15 1.96 0.98
CA VAL A 63 -21.99 1.00 -0.14
C VAL A 63 -20.54 0.49 -0.20
N ARG A 64 -19.57 1.37 0.07
CA ARG A 64 -18.16 1.03 0.15
C ARG A 64 -17.87 0.05 1.28
N THR A 65 -18.36 0.30 2.49
CA THR A 65 -18.17 -0.57 3.66
C THR A 65 -18.73 -1.97 3.43
N ILE A 66 -19.97 -2.08 2.94
CA ILE A 66 -20.60 -3.38 2.65
C ILE A 66 -19.82 -4.12 1.56
N SER A 67 -19.31 -3.40 0.55
CA SER A 67 -18.53 -3.99 -0.54
C SER A 67 -17.17 -4.51 -0.06
N ILE A 68 -16.49 -3.76 0.81
CA ILE A 68 -15.23 -4.19 1.46
C ILE A 68 -15.45 -5.48 2.25
N SER A 69 -16.49 -5.49 3.09
CA SER A 69 -16.86 -6.67 3.88
C SER A 69 -17.21 -7.87 2.99
N THR A 70 -17.96 -7.64 1.91
CA THR A 70 -18.34 -8.68 0.95
C THR A 70 -17.13 -9.25 0.23
N LEU A 71 -16.21 -8.41 -0.26
CA LEU A 71 -14.97 -8.84 -0.91
C LEU A 71 -14.15 -9.73 0.03
N TYR A 72 -13.99 -9.32 1.28
CA TYR A 72 -13.23 -10.07 2.27
C TYR A 72 -13.92 -11.40 2.62
N LEU A 73 -15.24 -11.39 2.83
CA LEU A 73 -16.03 -12.59 3.11
C LEU A 73 -15.90 -13.61 1.99
N VAL A 74 -16.09 -13.18 0.74
CA VAL A 74 -16.02 -14.05 -0.44
C VAL A 74 -14.60 -14.60 -0.64
N SER A 75 -13.57 -13.82 -0.31
CA SER A 75 -12.16 -14.25 -0.41
C SER A 75 -11.72 -15.21 0.70
N THR A 76 -12.37 -15.19 1.86
CA THR A 76 -11.95 -15.95 3.05
C THR A 76 -12.80 -17.19 3.30
N THR A 77 -14.13 -17.05 3.19
CA THR A 77 -15.09 -18.08 3.61
C THR A 77 -15.53 -19.02 2.49
N VAL A 78 -15.43 -18.59 1.22
CA VAL A 78 -15.90 -19.40 0.09
C VAL A 78 -14.71 -20.14 -0.52
N ASP A 79 -14.38 -21.32 0.00
CA ASP A 79 -13.20 -22.11 -0.41
C ASP A 79 -13.10 -22.32 -1.91
N ARG A 80 -14.24 -22.67 -2.54
CA ARG A 80 -14.33 -22.94 -3.97
C ARG A 80 -13.91 -21.72 -4.81
N MET A 81 -14.09 -20.49 -4.32
CA MET A 81 -13.77 -19.27 -5.04
C MET A 81 -12.28 -18.92 -5.07
N SER A 82 -11.45 -19.57 -4.23
CA SER A 82 -10.04 -19.16 -4.05
C SER A 82 -9.23 -19.16 -5.35
N HIS A 83 -9.47 -20.14 -6.23
CA HIS A 83 -8.75 -20.29 -7.50
C HIS A 83 -9.19 -19.27 -8.57
N VAL A 84 -10.43 -18.78 -8.53
CA VAL A 84 -10.95 -17.77 -9.46
C VAL A 84 -10.54 -16.38 -9.00
N LEU A 85 -10.74 -16.08 -7.70
CA LEU A 85 -10.46 -14.75 -7.15
C LEU A 85 -8.97 -14.41 -7.17
N TRP A 86 -8.09 -15.40 -6.96
CA TRP A 86 -6.66 -15.13 -6.87
C TRP A 86 -6.07 -14.44 -8.12
N PRO A 87 -6.10 -15.04 -9.32
CA PRO A 87 -5.57 -14.39 -10.52
C PRO A 87 -6.37 -13.14 -10.89
N TYR A 88 -7.69 -13.17 -10.71
CA TYR A 88 -8.58 -12.08 -11.13
C TYR A 88 -8.39 -10.81 -10.29
N LEU A 89 -8.27 -10.93 -8.96
CA LEU A 89 -8.08 -9.78 -8.08
C LEU A 89 -6.72 -9.08 -8.30
N LEU A 90 -5.71 -9.78 -8.82
CA LEU A 90 -4.41 -9.18 -9.15
C LEU A 90 -4.52 -8.17 -10.29
N GLU A 91 -5.45 -8.36 -11.24
CA GLU A 91 -5.66 -7.45 -12.37
C GLU A 91 -6.07 -6.04 -11.92
N PHE A 92 -6.73 -5.94 -10.76
CA PHE A 92 -7.19 -4.66 -10.20
C PHE A 92 -6.10 -3.89 -9.45
N LEU A 93 -4.93 -4.49 -9.19
CA LEU A 93 -3.86 -3.82 -8.45
C LEU A 93 -3.17 -2.72 -9.27
N VAL A 94 -2.86 -3.01 -10.54
CA VAL A 94 -2.06 -2.15 -11.42
C VAL A 94 -2.82 -0.88 -11.84
N PRO A 95 -4.10 -0.91 -12.25
CA PRO A 95 -4.79 0.29 -12.68
C PRO A 95 -4.99 1.30 -11.55
N VAL A 96 -4.50 2.53 -11.74
CA VAL A 96 -4.58 3.62 -10.75
C VAL A 96 -6.02 4.03 -10.39
N ARG A 97 -7.02 3.70 -11.21
CA ARG A 97 -8.44 3.95 -10.92
C ARG A 97 -8.94 3.19 -9.68
N PHE A 98 -8.27 2.11 -9.28
CA PHE A 98 -8.62 1.31 -8.10
C PHE A 98 -7.74 1.61 -6.89
N THR A 99 -6.99 2.72 -6.89
CA THR A 99 -6.09 3.09 -5.77
C THR A 99 -6.81 3.10 -4.43
N GLU A 100 -8.04 3.60 -4.38
CA GLU A 100 -8.86 3.67 -3.15
C GLU A 100 -9.40 2.30 -2.68
N ALA A 101 -9.34 1.27 -3.54
CA ALA A 101 -9.67 -0.11 -3.23
C ALA A 101 -8.42 -0.96 -2.92
N LEU A 102 -7.21 -0.40 -2.95
CA LEU A 102 -5.99 -1.21 -2.78
C LEU A 102 -5.90 -1.87 -1.41
N THR A 103 -6.30 -1.19 -0.34
CA THR A 103 -6.28 -1.77 1.01
C THR A 103 -7.13 -3.04 1.10
N PRO A 104 -8.44 -3.03 0.77
CA PRO A 104 -9.25 -4.24 0.81
C PRO A 104 -8.82 -5.30 -0.22
N LEU A 105 -8.32 -4.90 -1.40
CA LEU A 105 -7.75 -5.83 -2.39
C LEU A 105 -6.52 -6.55 -1.83
N CYS A 106 -5.54 -5.81 -1.30
CA CYS A 106 -4.32 -6.38 -0.73
C CYS A 106 -4.63 -7.29 0.47
N ARG A 107 -5.52 -6.88 1.37
CA ARG A 107 -5.94 -7.71 2.52
C ARG A 107 -6.55 -9.04 2.05
N SER A 108 -7.45 -8.99 1.06
CA SER A 108 -8.11 -10.18 0.52
C SER A 108 -7.12 -11.11 -0.21
N LEU A 109 -6.23 -10.53 -1.01
CA LEU A 109 -5.19 -11.27 -1.73
C LEU A 109 -4.17 -11.91 -0.77
N VAL A 110 -3.77 -11.25 0.31
CA VAL A 110 -2.88 -11.86 1.32
C VAL A 110 -3.48 -13.15 1.88
N HIS A 111 -4.78 -13.13 2.21
CA HIS A 111 -5.46 -14.32 2.71
C HIS A 111 -5.54 -15.43 1.65
N LEU A 112 -5.92 -15.08 0.41
CA LEU A 112 -5.94 -16.02 -0.71
C LEU A 112 -4.56 -16.63 -0.98
N ALA A 113 -3.50 -15.83 -0.89
CA ALA A 113 -2.13 -16.26 -1.06
C ALA A 113 -1.74 -17.31 -0.01
N GLN A 114 -2.00 -17.02 1.26
CA GLN A 114 -1.68 -17.89 2.39
C GLN A 114 -2.42 -19.23 2.28
N LYS A 115 -3.73 -19.18 2.02
CA LYS A 115 -4.57 -20.37 1.81
C LYS A 115 -4.05 -21.26 0.67
N ARG A 116 -3.55 -20.66 -0.42
CA ARG A 116 -2.97 -21.39 -1.56
C ARG A 116 -1.57 -21.95 -1.26
N GLN A 117 -0.79 -21.31 -0.40
CA GLN A 117 0.52 -21.84 0.04
C GLN A 117 0.34 -23.11 0.89
N GLU A 118 -0.72 -23.16 1.71
CA GLU A 118 -1.07 -24.33 2.51
C GLU A 118 -1.55 -25.51 1.65
N ALA A 119 -2.25 -25.23 0.53
CA ALA A 119 -2.79 -26.23 -0.38
C ALA A 119 -1.74 -26.92 -1.30
N GLY A 120 -0.53 -26.36 -1.44
CA GLY A 120 0.57 -26.92 -2.24
C GLY A 120 1.25 -25.93 -3.18
N THR A 121 2.47 -26.25 -3.63
CA THR A 121 3.34 -25.31 -4.39
C THR A 121 2.83 -25.05 -5.81
N ASP A 122 2.30 -26.08 -6.49
CA ASP A 122 1.78 -25.96 -7.87
C ASP A 122 0.50 -25.13 -7.93
N THR A 123 -0.29 -25.15 -6.86
CA THR A 123 -1.48 -24.32 -6.69
C THR A 123 -1.14 -22.90 -6.24
N PHE A 124 0.10 -22.49 -6.05
CA PHE A 124 0.43 -21.11 -5.66
C PHE A 124 0.94 -20.27 -6.83
N LEU A 125 1.79 -20.86 -7.68
CA LEU A 125 2.40 -20.18 -8.81
C LEU A 125 1.36 -19.80 -9.85
N ILE A 126 1.43 -18.57 -10.34
CA ILE A 126 0.56 -18.12 -11.42
C ILE A 126 1.21 -18.48 -12.75
N GLN A 127 0.51 -19.26 -13.56
CA GLN A 127 0.92 -19.54 -14.94
C GLN A 127 0.57 -18.33 -15.81
N HIS A 128 1.56 -17.45 -16.02
CA HIS A 128 1.38 -16.22 -16.78
C HIS A 128 1.27 -16.45 -18.31
N SER A 129 1.44 -17.69 -18.78
CA SER A 129 1.48 -18.03 -20.22
C SER A 129 0.11 -18.04 -20.90
N ASP A 130 -0.98 -18.15 -20.15
CA ASP A 130 -2.30 -18.47 -20.71
C ASP A 130 -3.32 -17.32 -20.57
N ASN A 131 -3.03 -16.29 -19.75
CA ASN A 131 -3.91 -15.15 -19.50
C ASN A 131 -3.28 -13.82 -19.92
N VAL A 132 -3.78 -13.22 -21.00
CA VAL A 132 -3.31 -11.93 -21.56
C VAL A 132 -3.57 -10.74 -20.62
N THR A 133 -4.50 -10.88 -19.68
CA THR A 133 -4.95 -9.80 -18.77
C THR A 133 -4.17 -9.71 -17.46
N LEU A 134 -3.45 -10.77 -17.09
CA LEU A 134 -2.77 -10.84 -15.80
C LEU A 134 -1.53 -9.92 -15.78
N PRO A 135 -1.35 -9.11 -14.73
CA PRO A 135 -0.18 -8.24 -14.63
C PRO A 135 1.11 -9.06 -14.48
N SER A 136 2.17 -8.59 -15.13
CA SER A 136 3.50 -9.18 -14.98
C SER A 136 4.01 -9.01 -13.54
N PRO A 137 4.94 -9.87 -13.07
CA PRO A 137 5.55 -9.70 -11.75
C PRO A 137 6.23 -8.32 -11.59
N TYR A 138 6.78 -7.78 -12.68
CA TYR A 138 7.36 -6.43 -12.74
C TYR A 138 6.30 -5.35 -12.53
N ALA A 139 5.09 -5.55 -13.08
CA ALA A 139 4.00 -4.59 -13.00
C ALA A 139 3.43 -4.54 -11.59
N LEU A 140 3.26 -5.71 -10.97
CA LEU A 140 2.87 -5.84 -9.56
C LEU A 140 3.92 -5.22 -8.63
N THR A 141 5.20 -5.54 -8.82
CA THR A 141 6.29 -5.00 -7.98
C THR A 141 6.36 -3.48 -8.08
N THR A 142 6.32 -2.93 -9.30
CA THR A 142 6.29 -1.49 -9.56
C THR A 142 5.14 -0.81 -8.83
N ARG A 143 3.93 -1.33 -9.03
CA ARG A 143 2.72 -0.74 -8.47
C ARG A 143 2.72 -0.75 -6.95
N LEU A 144 2.96 -1.93 -6.36
CA LEU A 144 2.93 -2.12 -4.90
C LEU A 144 4.03 -1.30 -4.22
N LEU A 145 5.23 -1.24 -4.80
CA LEU A 145 6.32 -0.43 -4.27
C LEU A 145 6.01 1.07 -4.33
N ALA A 146 5.46 1.55 -5.45
CA ALA A 146 5.08 2.95 -5.61
C ALA A 146 4.05 3.39 -4.56
N VAL A 147 2.99 2.61 -4.31
CA VAL A 147 1.99 2.97 -3.30
C VAL A 147 2.49 2.78 -1.86
N SER A 148 3.48 1.92 -1.63
CA SER A 148 4.14 1.79 -0.32
C SER A 148 4.87 3.05 0.13
N SER A 149 5.23 3.95 -0.79
CA SER A 149 5.80 5.26 -0.44
C SER A 149 4.89 6.11 0.44
N ASN A 150 3.58 5.92 0.39
CA ASN A 150 2.62 6.66 1.20
C ASN A 150 1.83 5.68 2.09
N PRO A 151 2.43 5.22 3.21
CA PRO A 151 1.98 4.03 3.94
C PRO A 151 0.57 4.16 4.53
N TYR A 152 0.17 5.37 4.94
CA TYR A 152 -1.06 5.63 5.69
C TYR A 152 -2.27 6.03 4.82
N LEU A 153 -2.06 6.39 3.55
CA LEU A 153 -3.16 6.80 2.66
C LEU A 153 -4.15 5.65 2.44
N GLY A 154 -5.44 5.97 2.29
CA GLY A 154 -6.48 4.99 1.93
C GLY A 154 -6.67 3.85 2.94
N ASP A 155 -6.69 4.14 4.24
CA ASP A 155 -6.77 3.13 5.32
C ASP A 155 -5.52 2.21 5.40
N GLY A 156 -4.34 2.78 5.16
CA GLY A 156 -3.08 2.05 5.26
C GLY A 156 -2.69 1.26 4.00
N ARG A 157 -2.96 1.81 2.81
CA ARG A 157 -2.75 1.11 1.52
C ARG A 157 -1.31 0.70 1.29
N GLY A 158 -0.34 1.51 1.71
CA GLY A 158 1.06 1.20 1.52
C GLY A 158 1.55 0.09 2.45
N ALA A 159 1.07 0.05 3.70
CA ALA A 159 1.31 -1.08 4.61
C ALA A 159 0.66 -2.38 4.10
N ALA A 160 -0.57 -2.31 3.61
CA ALA A 160 -1.25 -3.45 2.99
C ALA A 160 -0.50 -3.96 1.75
N SER A 161 0.06 -3.06 0.94
CA SER A 161 0.86 -3.40 -0.25
C SER A 161 2.17 -4.10 0.12
N LEU A 162 2.86 -3.66 1.18
CA LEU A 162 4.04 -4.35 1.70
C LEU A 162 3.70 -5.76 2.19
N ARG A 163 2.57 -5.94 2.90
CA ARG A 163 2.09 -7.27 3.32
C ARG A 163 1.77 -8.16 2.12
N LEU A 164 1.28 -7.61 1.02
CA LEU A 164 1.06 -8.38 -0.20
C LEU A 164 2.38 -8.76 -0.89
N LEU A 165 3.36 -7.86 -0.94
CA LEU A 165 4.69 -8.16 -1.48
C LEU A 165 5.33 -9.34 -0.72
N SER A 166 5.22 -9.40 0.60
CA SER A 166 5.83 -10.50 1.38
C SER A 166 5.32 -11.88 0.99
N VAL A 167 4.03 -12.02 0.66
CA VAL A 167 3.48 -13.30 0.21
C VAL A 167 3.75 -13.56 -1.27
N LEU A 168 3.84 -12.51 -2.11
CA LEU A 168 4.08 -12.63 -3.55
C LEU A 168 5.53 -12.92 -3.95
N HIS A 169 6.48 -12.93 -3.00
CA HIS A 169 7.90 -13.16 -3.24
C HIS A 169 8.23 -14.25 -4.29
N ARG A 170 7.66 -15.45 -4.19
CA ARG A 170 7.85 -16.58 -5.13
C ARG A 170 7.20 -16.37 -6.50
N ASN A 171 6.11 -15.60 -6.58
CA ASN A 171 5.49 -15.23 -7.86
C ASN A 171 6.31 -14.16 -8.60
N ILE A 172 7.08 -13.36 -7.86
CA ILE A 172 7.91 -12.28 -8.43
C ILE A 172 9.27 -12.82 -8.86
N HIS A 173 9.99 -13.48 -7.95
CA HIS A 173 11.27 -14.10 -8.26
C HIS A 173 11.67 -15.11 -7.16
N PRO A 174 12.11 -16.34 -7.52
CA PRO A 174 12.35 -17.42 -6.55
C PRO A 174 13.42 -17.09 -5.49
N LEU A 175 14.39 -16.23 -5.80
CA LEU A 175 15.47 -15.85 -4.86
C LEU A 175 15.06 -14.83 -3.79
N LEU A 176 13.91 -14.16 -3.92
CA LEU A 176 13.51 -13.09 -3.01
C LEU A 176 13.03 -13.61 -1.66
N GLY A 177 12.60 -14.88 -1.61
CA GLY A 177 11.92 -15.47 -0.47
C GLY A 177 12.63 -15.25 0.88
N PRO A 178 13.88 -15.71 1.03
CA PRO A 178 14.61 -15.60 2.30
C PRO A 178 14.82 -14.17 2.78
N ARG A 179 15.06 -13.22 1.86
CA ARG A 179 15.39 -11.83 2.20
C ARG A 179 14.15 -11.00 2.48
N TRP A 180 13.08 -11.20 1.72
CA TRP A 180 11.82 -10.50 1.97
C TRP A 180 11.15 -10.96 3.26
N ALA A 181 11.35 -12.22 3.66
CA ALA A 181 10.89 -12.76 4.94
C ALA A 181 11.50 -12.05 6.16
N THR A 182 12.66 -11.42 6.03
CA THR A 182 13.28 -10.62 7.11
C THR A 182 13.03 -9.14 6.96
N THR A 183 13.17 -8.58 5.75
CA THR A 183 13.17 -7.13 5.55
C THR A 183 11.78 -6.52 5.60
N ILE A 184 10.77 -7.17 5.01
CA ILE A 184 9.40 -6.61 4.97
C ILE A 184 8.76 -6.54 6.37
N PRO A 185 8.87 -7.56 7.25
CA PRO A 185 8.37 -7.45 8.61
C PRO A 185 9.01 -6.31 9.41
N LEU A 186 10.29 -6.00 9.20
CA LEU A 186 10.94 -4.86 9.83
C LEU A 186 10.39 -3.52 9.34
N LEU A 187 10.14 -3.39 8.03
CA LEU A 187 9.48 -2.21 7.46
C LEU A 187 8.06 -2.03 8.03
N LEU A 188 7.30 -3.12 8.16
CA LEU A 188 5.95 -3.09 8.73
C LEU A 188 5.96 -2.76 10.22
N ALA A 189 6.88 -3.35 10.99
CA ALA A 189 7.02 -3.06 12.42
C ALA A 189 7.37 -1.58 12.68
N HIS A 190 8.17 -0.97 11.80
CA HIS A 190 8.44 0.45 11.86
C HIS A 190 7.17 1.29 11.64
N LEU A 191 6.33 0.94 10.65
CA LEU A 191 5.05 1.62 10.44
C LEU A 191 4.07 1.44 11.61
N ASP A 192 3.98 0.22 12.16
CA ASP A 192 3.08 -0.08 13.27
C ASP A 192 3.50 0.65 14.56
N GLY A 193 4.81 0.76 14.84
CA GLY A 193 5.35 1.49 15.99
C GLY A 193 5.07 3.00 15.93
N GLU A 194 5.28 3.62 14.76
CA GLU A 194 5.00 5.04 14.55
C GLU A 194 3.49 5.33 14.63
N ALA A 195 2.63 4.44 14.10
CA ALA A 195 1.18 4.57 14.19
C ALA A 195 0.65 4.42 15.63
N GLN A 196 1.27 3.57 16.44
CA GLN A 196 0.93 3.42 17.86
C GLN A 196 1.33 4.67 18.67
N GLU A 197 2.50 5.24 18.40
CA GLU A 197 2.95 6.49 19.03
C GLU A 197 2.05 7.67 18.65
N GLU A 198 1.64 7.78 17.39
CA GLU A 198 0.71 8.80 16.92
C GLU A 198 -0.69 8.66 17.55
N LYS A 199 -1.21 7.43 17.69
CA LYS A 199 -2.45 7.16 18.44
C LYS A 199 -2.31 7.52 19.92
N ALA A 200 -1.18 7.24 20.55
CA ALA A 200 -0.96 7.64 21.94
C ALA A 200 -0.90 9.17 22.13
N ARG A 201 -0.30 9.88 21.17
CA ARG A 201 -0.26 11.36 21.11
C ARG A 201 -1.66 11.97 21.00
N THR A 202 -2.45 11.49 20.04
CA THR A 202 -3.80 12.01 19.80
C THR A 202 -4.73 11.81 20.99
N VAL A 203 -4.52 10.76 21.79
CA VAL A 203 -5.30 10.47 23.00
C VAL A 203 -4.67 11.06 24.27
N GLY A 204 -3.54 11.77 24.17
CA GLY A 204 -2.87 12.42 25.31
C GLY A 204 -2.31 11.43 26.35
N LEU A 205 -1.98 10.21 25.92
CA LEU A 205 -1.54 9.10 26.77
C LEU A 205 -0.02 8.94 26.84
N GLU A 206 0.75 9.86 26.26
CA GLU A 206 2.22 9.79 26.22
C GLU A 206 2.86 9.55 27.59
N GLY A 207 2.23 10.00 28.69
CA GLY A 207 2.70 9.77 30.06
C GLY A 207 2.34 8.41 30.71
N TYR A 208 1.41 7.64 30.15
CA TYR A 208 0.93 6.39 30.76
C TYR A 208 1.81 5.17 30.40
N TRP A 209 2.62 5.26 29.35
CA TRP A 209 3.59 4.21 28.96
C TRP A 209 4.66 3.95 30.03
N LEU A 210 4.98 4.95 30.87
CA LEU A 210 5.96 4.82 31.95
C LEU A 210 5.45 4.06 33.18
N LEU A 211 4.15 3.77 33.28
CA LEU A 211 3.54 3.08 34.42
C LEU A 211 3.17 1.61 34.13
N GLY A 212 3.55 1.06 32.97
CA GLY A 212 3.43 -0.38 32.69
C GLY A 212 2.00 -0.91 32.55
N VAL A 213 1.03 -0.08 32.15
CA VAL A 213 -0.35 -0.52 31.92
C VAL A 213 -0.46 -1.11 30.50
N THR A 214 -0.59 -2.43 30.39
CA THR A 214 -0.77 -3.13 29.11
C THR A 214 -2.15 -2.86 28.52
N TRP A 215 -2.20 -2.48 27.24
CA TRP A 215 -3.39 -2.04 26.50
C TRP A 215 -4.36 -3.16 26.06
N GLU A 216 -4.39 -4.29 26.77
CA GLU A 216 -5.44 -5.30 26.59
C GLU A 216 -6.65 -4.82 27.38
N HIS A 217 -7.73 -4.36 26.72
CA HIS A 217 -9.15 -4.35 27.19
C HIS A 217 -10.07 -3.51 26.27
N ILE A 218 -9.56 -2.76 25.29
CA ILE A 218 -10.41 -2.06 24.30
C ILE A 218 -10.70 -3.01 23.13
N GLY A 219 -11.59 -3.98 23.36
CA GLY A 219 -12.12 -4.81 22.28
C GLY A 219 -12.40 -6.25 22.67
N CYS A 220 -13.31 -6.51 23.61
CA CYS A 220 -14.01 -7.79 23.70
C CYS A 220 -15.34 -7.57 24.44
N GLY A 221 -16.46 -7.68 23.71
CA GLY A 221 -17.76 -7.92 24.35
C GLY A 221 -17.76 -9.33 24.92
N HIS A 222 -17.63 -9.45 26.24
CA HIS A 222 -18.28 -10.41 27.15
C HIS A 222 -17.69 -10.23 28.55
N SER A 223 -18.55 -10.23 29.58
CA SER A 223 -18.15 -10.18 30.99
C SER A 223 -17.58 -11.53 31.44
N PRO A 224 -16.51 -11.53 32.26
CA PRO A 224 -16.54 -12.35 33.46
C PRO A 224 -16.02 -11.64 34.71
N VAL A 225 -16.23 -12.30 35.84
CA VAL A 225 -16.31 -11.81 37.22
C VAL A 225 -15.00 -12.02 38.01
N LEU A 226 -14.65 -11.02 38.86
CA LEU A 226 -13.80 -10.99 40.10
C LEU A 226 -12.25 -11.14 40.00
N PRO A 227 -11.43 -10.69 41.00
CA PRO A 227 -11.77 -10.25 42.36
C PRO A 227 -11.27 -8.86 42.82
N CYS A 228 -11.90 -8.37 43.88
CA CYS A 228 -11.50 -7.22 44.68
C CYS A 228 -10.02 -7.28 45.11
N VAL A 229 -9.25 -6.21 44.83
CA VAL A 229 -8.13 -5.81 45.69
C VAL A 229 -8.18 -4.30 45.87
N LEU A 230 -8.36 -3.96 47.14
CA LEU A 230 -8.41 -2.64 47.75
C LEU A 230 -6.98 -2.11 47.86
N VAL A 231 -6.67 -0.92 47.30
CA VAL A 231 -5.60 -0.06 47.83
C VAL A 231 -6.05 1.39 47.73
N ASP A 232 -6.33 1.95 48.91
CA ASP A 232 -6.49 3.37 49.22
C ASP A 232 -5.29 4.22 48.77
N GLY A 233 -5.52 5.44 48.29
CA GLY A 233 -4.43 6.39 48.09
C GLY A 233 -4.76 7.65 47.28
N ALA A 234 -5.53 8.56 47.89
CA ALA A 234 -5.54 10.02 47.70
C ALA A 234 -5.23 10.61 46.30
N MET A 235 -6.27 11.14 45.64
CA MET A 235 -6.17 12.05 44.50
C MET A 235 -5.81 13.48 44.95
N PRO A 236 -4.82 14.19 44.37
CA PRO A 236 -4.67 15.63 44.58
C PRO A 236 -5.47 16.44 43.55
N ARG A 237 -6.18 17.47 44.04
CA ARG A 237 -6.89 18.48 43.23
C ARG A 237 -5.93 19.57 42.72
N PRO A 238 -6.19 20.19 41.56
CA PRO A 238 -5.32 21.21 40.99
C PRO A 238 -5.64 22.62 41.54
N GLY A 239 -4.60 23.42 41.81
CA GLY A 239 -4.73 24.81 42.22
C GLY A 239 -3.57 25.67 41.69
N GLY A 240 -3.90 26.53 40.72
CA GLY A 240 -3.35 27.86 40.38
C GLY A 240 -1.85 28.22 40.53
N GLY A 241 -1.26 28.69 39.42
CA GLY A 241 -0.49 29.95 39.41
C GLY A 241 0.99 29.92 38.99
N ALA A 242 1.25 30.51 37.82
CA ALA A 242 2.45 31.28 37.43
C ALA A 242 3.84 30.59 37.30
N GLY A 243 4.21 30.30 36.04
CA GLY A 243 5.38 30.87 35.36
C GLY A 243 6.80 30.52 35.84
N ARG A 244 7.45 29.60 35.14
CA ARG A 244 8.84 29.74 34.63
C ARG A 244 9.11 28.64 33.61
N GLY A 245 9.78 29.04 32.52
CA GLY A 245 9.85 28.28 31.28
C GLY A 245 10.66 27.00 31.35
N LEU A 246 10.32 26.10 30.42
CA LEU A 246 11.23 25.13 29.85
C LEU A 246 11.10 25.23 28.33
N VAL A 247 12.18 25.73 27.74
CA VAL A 247 12.54 25.50 26.35
C VAL A 247 12.61 23.99 26.14
N GLY A 248 11.91 23.52 25.12
CA GLY A 248 12.00 22.14 24.67
C GLY A 248 11.17 22.01 23.42
N GLY A 249 11.77 22.36 22.27
CA GLY A 249 11.14 22.10 20.97
C GLY A 249 10.82 20.62 20.88
N HIS A 250 9.54 20.28 20.93
CA HIS A 250 9.07 18.99 20.49
C HIS A 250 9.23 18.99 18.98
N THR A 251 10.35 18.43 18.53
CA THR A 251 10.48 17.99 17.15
C THR A 251 9.49 16.86 16.99
N GLU A 252 8.34 17.23 16.42
CA GLU A 252 7.28 16.36 15.94
C GLU A 252 7.92 15.22 15.14
N LYS A 253 7.95 14.01 15.70
CA LYS A 253 8.28 12.82 14.91
C LYS A 253 7.00 12.21 14.39
N THR A 254 6.44 12.88 13.39
CA THR A 254 5.63 12.23 12.36
C THR A 254 6.60 11.46 11.47
N LEU A 255 6.22 10.29 10.95
CA LEU A 255 7.05 9.50 10.02
C LEU A 255 7.65 10.44 8.96
N SER A 256 8.97 10.58 8.95
CA SER A 256 9.65 11.41 7.97
C SER A 256 9.51 10.74 6.60
N GLN A 257 8.73 11.34 5.71
CA GLN A 257 8.49 10.84 4.36
C GLN A 257 9.80 10.53 3.62
N LYS A 258 10.80 11.41 3.80
CA LYS A 258 12.12 11.23 3.20
C LYS A 258 12.84 9.98 3.74
N GLU A 259 12.88 9.80 5.05
CA GLU A 259 13.53 8.64 5.69
C GLU A 259 12.82 7.33 5.34
N TRP A 260 11.49 7.36 5.25
CA TRP A 260 10.68 6.22 4.82
C TRP A 260 10.99 5.82 3.37
N GLU A 261 11.01 6.79 2.45
CA GLU A 261 11.37 6.54 1.05
C GLU A 261 12.81 6.01 0.93
N GLU A 262 13.75 6.49 1.73
CA GLU A 262 15.13 5.97 1.77
C GLU A 262 15.15 4.49 2.20
N LYS A 263 14.36 4.10 3.22
CA LYS A 263 14.24 2.68 3.63
C LYS A 263 13.65 1.82 2.51
N LEU A 264 12.63 2.31 1.80
CA LEU A 264 12.06 1.59 0.66
C LEU A 264 13.02 1.48 -0.53
N LEU A 265 13.81 2.53 -0.79
CA LEU A 265 14.87 2.48 -1.81
C LEU A 265 15.97 1.50 -1.44
N MET A 266 16.37 1.43 -0.17
CA MET A 266 17.31 0.40 0.29
C MET A 266 16.73 -1.01 0.11
N PHE A 267 15.44 -1.20 0.40
CA PHE A 267 14.75 -2.47 0.13
C PHE A 267 14.76 -2.83 -1.36
N LEU A 268 14.52 -1.87 -2.26
CA LEU A 268 14.61 -2.07 -3.70
C LEU A 268 16.06 -2.41 -4.12
N GLN A 269 17.06 -1.69 -3.63
CA GLN A 269 18.47 -1.94 -3.93
C GLN A 269 18.92 -3.33 -3.47
N ASP A 270 18.51 -3.76 -2.27
CA ASP A 270 18.75 -5.12 -1.78
C ASP A 270 18.09 -6.15 -2.70
N THR A 271 16.82 -5.91 -3.08
CA THR A 271 16.08 -6.77 -4.02
C THR A 271 16.82 -6.91 -5.37
N LEU A 272 17.30 -5.81 -5.94
CA LEU A 272 18.08 -5.81 -7.18
C LEU A 272 19.40 -6.56 -7.04
N ALA A 273 20.10 -6.38 -5.92
CA ALA A 273 21.36 -7.07 -5.63
C ALA A 273 21.16 -8.59 -5.44
N ILE A 274 20.07 -9.02 -4.81
CA ILE A 274 19.75 -10.44 -4.64
C ILE A 274 19.42 -11.10 -5.98
N VAL A 275 18.64 -10.43 -6.82
CA VAL A 275 18.25 -10.98 -8.12
C VAL A 275 19.47 -11.04 -9.04
N SER A 276 20.27 -9.97 -9.11
CA SER A 276 21.49 -9.86 -9.93
C SER A 276 21.36 -10.27 -11.41
N ASP A 277 20.14 -10.47 -11.91
CA ASP A 277 19.84 -10.77 -13.31
C ASP A 277 19.52 -9.47 -14.06
N ASN A 278 20.42 -9.11 -14.98
CA ASN A 278 20.27 -7.91 -15.79
C ASN A 278 19.00 -7.94 -16.65
N THR A 279 18.52 -9.10 -17.09
CA THR A 279 17.28 -9.22 -17.85
C THR A 279 16.10 -8.84 -16.98
N TRP A 280 16.01 -9.41 -15.78
CA TRP A 280 14.98 -9.08 -14.80
C TRP A 280 15.01 -7.59 -14.41
N ILE A 281 16.20 -7.03 -14.15
CA ILE A 281 16.38 -5.59 -13.82
C ILE A 281 15.92 -4.69 -14.99
N CYS A 282 16.25 -5.05 -16.24
CA CYS A 282 15.84 -4.31 -17.42
C CYS A 282 14.31 -4.37 -17.64
N GLN A 283 13.67 -5.51 -17.33
CA GLN A 283 12.21 -5.64 -17.41
C GLN A 283 11.51 -4.82 -16.31
N LEU A 284 12.05 -4.83 -15.08
CA LEU A 284 11.52 -4.01 -14.00
C LEU A 284 11.59 -2.52 -14.35
N SER A 285 12.74 -2.03 -14.84
CA SER A 285 12.87 -0.62 -15.23
C SER A 285 11.94 -0.23 -16.39
N LEU A 286 11.76 -1.11 -17.38
CA LEU A 286 10.79 -0.89 -18.47
C LEU A 286 9.37 -0.71 -17.91
N GLU A 287 8.96 -1.58 -17.00
CA GLU A 287 7.61 -1.54 -16.45
C GLU A 287 7.40 -0.32 -15.54
N MET A 288 8.42 0.07 -14.77
CA MET A 288 8.40 1.34 -14.01
C MET A 288 8.20 2.55 -14.93
N CYS A 289 8.95 2.65 -16.03
CA CYS A 289 8.77 3.72 -17.01
C CYS A 289 7.37 3.69 -17.66
N LYS A 290 6.86 2.50 -17.98
CA LYS A 290 5.53 2.34 -18.58
C LYS A 290 4.40 2.81 -17.67
N GLN A 291 4.51 2.59 -16.35
CA GLN A 291 3.47 3.00 -15.40
C GLN A 291 3.53 4.48 -15.05
N LEU A 292 4.67 5.14 -15.23
CA LEU A 292 4.93 6.53 -14.84
C LEU A 292 3.83 7.54 -15.26
N PRO A 293 3.27 7.52 -16.49
CA PRO A 293 2.20 8.46 -16.88
C PRO A 293 0.91 8.30 -16.06
N SER A 294 0.67 7.12 -15.49
CA SER A 294 -0.53 6.84 -14.68
C SER A 294 -0.49 7.59 -13.33
N TYR A 295 0.69 8.05 -12.90
CA TYR A 295 0.89 8.76 -11.64
C TYR A 295 0.87 10.28 -11.78
N ASN A 296 0.48 10.84 -12.94
CA ASN A 296 0.43 12.30 -13.15
C ASN A 296 -0.45 13.05 -12.14
N GLY A 297 -1.46 12.40 -11.55
CA GLY A 297 -2.30 12.99 -10.49
C GLY A 297 -1.80 12.72 -9.06
N MET A 298 -0.62 12.11 -8.90
CA MET A 298 -0.10 11.60 -7.62
C MET A 298 1.39 11.97 -7.49
N PRO A 299 1.74 13.25 -7.28
CA PRO A 299 3.11 13.75 -7.40
C PRO A 299 4.09 13.06 -6.43
N GLN A 300 3.65 12.72 -5.21
CA GLN A 300 4.49 12.01 -4.24
C GLN A 300 4.89 10.61 -4.74
N GLU A 301 3.92 9.81 -5.18
CA GLU A 301 4.16 8.46 -5.72
C GLU A 301 4.96 8.51 -7.02
N LYS A 302 4.67 9.50 -7.88
CA LYS A 302 5.41 9.73 -9.14
C LYS A 302 6.89 10.04 -8.87
N ASN A 303 7.17 10.94 -7.94
CA ASN A 303 8.54 11.31 -7.55
C ASN A 303 9.30 10.13 -6.97
N PHE A 304 8.65 9.35 -6.10
CA PHE A 304 9.25 8.14 -5.56
C PHE A 304 9.51 7.09 -6.66
N LEU A 305 8.60 6.95 -7.63
CA LEU A 305 8.79 6.03 -8.76
C LEU A 305 9.99 6.43 -9.63
N TYR A 306 10.23 7.71 -9.87
CA TYR A 306 11.45 8.17 -10.53
C TYR A 306 12.73 7.78 -9.76
N LYS A 307 12.73 7.89 -8.43
CA LYS A 307 13.86 7.43 -7.60
C LYS A 307 14.08 5.92 -7.75
N CYS A 308 13.00 5.14 -7.81
CA CYS A 308 13.05 3.69 -8.06
C CYS A 308 13.62 3.36 -9.44
N ILE A 309 13.23 4.11 -10.48
CA ILE A 309 13.78 3.97 -11.83
C ILE A 309 15.28 4.26 -11.81
N GLY A 310 15.71 5.35 -11.17
CA GLY A 310 17.12 5.70 -11.02
C GLY A 310 17.94 4.59 -10.33
N ALA A 311 17.43 4.03 -9.23
CA ALA A 311 18.06 2.91 -8.54
C ALA A 311 18.15 1.64 -9.40
N THR A 312 17.07 1.32 -10.14
CA THR A 312 17.00 0.14 -11.01
C THR A 312 17.92 0.27 -12.22
N LEU A 313 17.98 1.45 -12.85
CA LEU A 313 18.92 1.73 -13.94
C LEU A 313 20.37 1.77 -13.47
N GLY A 314 20.62 2.24 -12.25
CA GLY A 314 21.95 2.18 -11.63
C GLY A 314 22.46 0.75 -11.39
N ALA A 315 21.56 -0.20 -11.14
CA ALA A 315 21.89 -1.62 -11.04
C ALA A 315 21.97 -2.34 -12.39
N ALA A 316 21.48 -1.74 -13.47
CA ALA A 316 21.51 -2.34 -14.80
C ALA A 316 22.93 -2.29 -15.41
N SER A 317 23.37 -3.41 -15.96
CA SER A 317 24.68 -3.53 -16.61
C SER A 317 24.64 -3.14 -18.11
N SER A 318 23.45 -3.15 -18.73
CA SER A 318 23.29 -2.83 -20.15
C SER A 318 23.25 -1.33 -20.43
N LYS A 319 24.36 -0.81 -20.96
CA LYS A 319 24.49 0.62 -21.30
C LYS A 319 23.44 1.10 -22.30
N GLU A 320 23.09 0.25 -23.26
CA GLU A 320 22.13 0.59 -24.31
C GLU A 320 20.71 0.73 -23.74
N VAL A 321 20.31 -0.20 -22.86
CA VAL A 321 19.00 -0.14 -22.20
C VAL A 321 18.94 1.09 -21.30
N VAL A 322 19.98 1.36 -20.51
CA VAL A 322 20.04 2.56 -19.67
C VAL A 322 19.90 3.83 -20.51
N ARG A 323 20.66 3.95 -21.61
CA ARG A 323 20.56 5.10 -22.52
C ARG A 323 19.16 5.26 -23.10
N LYS A 324 18.57 4.17 -23.61
CA LYS A 324 17.22 4.19 -24.20
C LYS A 324 16.17 4.61 -23.18
N ARG A 325 16.23 4.08 -21.96
CA ARG A 325 15.28 4.39 -20.88
C ARG A 325 15.43 5.82 -20.38
N LEU A 326 16.66 6.31 -20.20
CA LEU A 326 16.91 7.71 -19.84
C LEU A 326 16.39 8.67 -20.91
N GLN A 327 16.56 8.33 -22.18
CA GLN A 327 16.01 9.12 -23.28
C GLN A 327 14.47 9.16 -23.22
N GLU A 328 13.81 8.00 -23.06
CA GLU A 328 12.34 7.93 -22.90
C GLU A 328 11.84 8.78 -21.71
N LEU A 329 12.56 8.79 -20.59
CA LEU A 329 12.23 9.59 -19.41
C LEU A 329 12.38 11.09 -19.66
N LEU A 330 13.45 11.52 -20.33
CA LEU A 330 13.69 12.92 -20.67
C LEU A 330 12.64 13.44 -21.66
N GLU A 331 12.21 12.60 -22.60
CA GLU A 331 11.16 12.94 -23.57
C GLU A 331 9.76 13.05 -22.91
N THR A 332 9.52 12.30 -21.82
CA THR A 332 8.23 12.30 -21.10
C THR A 332 8.18 13.26 -19.90
N ALA A 333 9.32 13.73 -19.41
CA ALA A 333 9.40 14.72 -18.33
C ALA A 333 8.74 16.04 -18.79
N ARG A 334 7.65 16.44 -18.12
CA ARG A 334 6.95 17.70 -18.41
C ARG A 334 7.59 18.77 -17.53
N TYR A 335 8.49 19.57 -18.09
CA TYR A 335 9.24 20.65 -17.42
C TYR A 335 8.43 21.77 -16.73
N GLN A 336 7.11 21.62 -16.60
CA GLN A 336 6.19 22.63 -16.06
C GLN A 336 5.80 22.43 -14.58
N GLU A 337 6.07 21.28 -13.95
CA GLU A 337 5.85 21.13 -12.50
C GLU A 337 7.17 21.34 -11.72
N GLU A 338 7.14 22.27 -10.77
CA GLU A 338 8.31 22.72 -9.98
C GLU A 338 8.95 21.57 -9.16
N GLY A 339 8.19 20.51 -8.87
CA GLY A 339 8.66 19.27 -8.23
C GLY A 339 9.33 18.25 -9.16
N GLU A 340 9.16 18.35 -10.49
CA GLU A 340 9.82 17.45 -11.46
C GLU A 340 11.24 17.92 -11.82
N ARG A 341 11.55 19.21 -11.59
CA ARG A 341 12.85 19.82 -11.93
C ARG A 341 14.02 19.23 -11.13
N GLU A 342 13.81 18.84 -9.88
CA GLU A 342 14.85 18.21 -9.05
C GLU A 342 14.99 16.72 -9.37
N VAL A 343 13.94 16.06 -9.84
CA VAL A 343 13.92 14.60 -10.02
C VAL A 343 14.70 14.16 -11.26
N ALA A 344 14.71 14.97 -12.33
CA ALA A 344 15.59 14.77 -13.48
C ALA A 344 17.09 14.80 -13.12
N VAL A 345 17.43 15.41 -11.97
CA VAL A 345 18.81 15.52 -11.47
C VAL A 345 19.23 14.29 -10.65
N ILE A 346 18.29 13.47 -10.17
CA ILE A 346 18.55 12.26 -9.35
C ILE A 346 18.79 11.04 -10.27
N VAL A 347 19.72 11.17 -11.21
CA VAL A 347 20.44 10.03 -11.80
C VAL A 347 21.63 9.76 -10.86
N PRO A 348 21.89 8.52 -10.42
CA PRO A 348 22.57 8.24 -9.15
C PRO A 348 23.95 8.88 -9.06
N THR A 349 24.08 9.86 -8.16
CA THR A 349 25.34 10.50 -7.75
C THR A 349 26.11 9.69 -6.68
N GLY A 350 25.65 8.47 -6.34
CA GLY A 350 26.18 7.68 -5.22
C GLY A 350 27.02 6.44 -5.56
N ALA A 351 27.12 6.04 -6.83
CA ALA A 351 27.99 4.94 -7.24
C ALA A 351 29.16 5.49 -8.08
N PRO A 352 30.39 4.96 -7.98
CA PRO A 352 31.47 5.33 -8.88
C PRO A 352 31.03 5.00 -10.31
N MET A 353 30.61 6.03 -11.05
CA MET A 353 30.30 5.91 -12.46
C MET A 353 31.53 5.34 -13.19
N PRO A 354 31.39 4.29 -14.02
CA PRO A 354 32.46 3.88 -14.91
C PRO A 354 32.87 5.09 -15.76
N ALA A 355 34.17 5.32 -15.93
CA ALA A 355 34.76 6.55 -16.49
C ALA A 355 34.20 7.05 -17.85
N GLY A 356 33.35 6.27 -18.53
CA GLY A 356 32.64 6.67 -19.75
C GLY A 356 31.22 7.25 -19.56
N TRP A 357 30.76 7.52 -18.34
CA TRP A 357 29.38 7.99 -18.07
C TRP A 357 29.25 9.43 -17.57
N GLN A 358 30.36 10.14 -17.36
CA GLN A 358 30.35 11.55 -16.93
C GLN A 358 29.65 12.51 -17.92
N THR A 359 29.41 12.07 -19.16
CA THR A 359 28.86 12.90 -20.24
C THR A 359 27.32 12.95 -20.29
N VAL A 360 26.61 12.07 -19.57
CA VAL A 360 25.12 12.06 -19.60
C VAL A 360 24.53 13.09 -18.63
N ALA A 361 25.27 13.49 -17.58
CA ALA A 361 24.89 14.58 -16.68
C ALA A 361 25.11 15.99 -17.29
N THR A 362 25.68 16.09 -18.49
CA THR A 362 26.07 17.37 -19.11
C THR A 362 25.27 17.72 -20.37
N LEU A 363 24.16 17.04 -20.65
CA LEU A 363 23.32 17.29 -21.84
C LEU A 363 22.00 18.03 -21.55
N CYS A 364 21.99 18.93 -20.57
CA CYS A 364 21.07 20.07 -20.57
C CYS A 364 21.90 21.35 -20.35
N PRO A 365 22.18 22.13 -21.40
CA PRO A 365 22.71 23.46 -21.20
C PRO A 365 21.63 24.31 -20.52
N LEU A 366 21.89 24.65 -19.27
CA LEU A 366 21.40 25.89 -18.67
C LEU A 366 21.93 27.05 -19.53
N SER A 367 21.20 27.46 -20.57
CA SER A 367 21.36 28.79 -21.19
C SER A 367 20.30 29.08 -22.26
N GLY A 368 19.40 30.00 -21.92
CA GLY A 368 18.82 30.97 -22.86
C GLY A 368 17.64 30.51 -23.71
N PHE A 369 16.41 30.73 -23.25
CA PHE A 369 15.57 31.90 -23.58
C PHE A 369 14.24 31.83 -22.81
#